data_AF-A0A8K0PNJ7-F1
#
_entry.id   AF-A0A8K0PNJ7-F1
#
_cell.length_a   1.000
_cell.length_b   1.000
_cell.length_c   1.000
_cell.angle_alpha   90.00
_cell.angle_beta   90.00
_cell.angle_gamma   90.00
#
_symmetry.space_group_name_H-M   'P 1'
#
loop_
_entity.id
_entity.type
_entity.pdbx_description
1 polymer ?
#
loop_
_entity_poly.entity_id
_entity_poly.type
_entity_poly.pdbx_seq_one_letter_code
_entity_poly.pdbx_strand_id
1 'polypeptide(L)'
;MAKSFNIHDFTCEEALLPTVCWRVSHGNSQHTRDALTGTLTAAANNTSFVTSNRARLRQAVVDHLDWRSYVPSCFLSVFSEEQSAIRWASTLISGDVTITPVIIAMLSPDTLIFDVEELCEKLGIPNRYSRDEFLITDSLPYKSLGHRWPLQEGAAPLKDFGLLDDIEIIQRLNDQVQQRFSFVRGNSTAHTGRREVRCVGAARYDIHVGTGVSIRHF
;
A
#
# COMPACT_ATOMS: atom_id res chain seq x y z
N MET A 1 -24.98 -26.07 -5.12
CA MET A 1 -23.93 -25.52 -6.02
C MET A 1 -22.86 -24.92 -5.14
N ALA A 2 -21.59 -25.29 -5.31
CA ALA A 2 -20.50 -24.68 -4.54
C ALA A 2 -20.31 -23.23 -5.01
N LYS A 3 -20.16 -22.29 -4.07
CA LYS A 3 -19.84 -20.89 -4.39
C LYS A 3 -18.50 -20.89 -5.15
N SER A 4 -18.44 -20.31 -6.35
CA SER A 4 -17.18 -20.13 -7.05
C SER A 4 -16.26 -19.24 -6.22
N PHE A 5 -14.99 -19.61 -6.13
CA PHE A 5 -14.01 -18.81 -5.40
C PHE A 5 -13.83 -17.45 -6.08
N ASN A 6 -13.90 -16.38 -5.29
CA ASN A 6 -13.58 -15.03 -5.70
C ASN A 6 -12.58 -14.47 -4.69
N ILE A 7 -11.39 -14.04 -5.15
CA ILE A 7 -10.35 -13.50 -4.28
C ILE A 7 -10.79 -12.20 -3.60
N HIS A 8 -11.65 -11.42 -4.26
CA HIS A 8 -12.14 -10.14 -3.74
C HIS A 8 -13.06 -10.32 -2.52
N ASP A 9 -13.63 -11.51 -2.29
CA ASP A 9 -14.40 -11.81 -1.07
C ASP A 9 -13.50 -11.79 0.19
N PHE A 10 -12.18 -11.81 0.01
CA PHE A 10 -11.18 -11.85 1.09
C PHE A 10 -10.41 -10.54 1.25
N THR A 11 -10.44 -9.64 0.26
CA THR A 11 -9.73 -8.35 0.31
C THR A 11 -10.50 -7.32 1.12
N CYS A 12 -9.78 -6.34 1.67
CA CYS A 12 -10.39 -5.19 2.32
C CYS A 12 -11.20 -4.35 1.33
N GLU A 13 -12.28 -3.77 1.81
CA GLU A 13 -12.96 -2.69 1.10
C GLU A 13 -12.12 -1.41 1.16
N GLU A 14 -11.99 -0.70 0.04
CA GLU A 14 -11.15 0.51 -0.06
C GLU A 14 -11.52 1.56 1.00
N ALA A 15 -12.80 1.69 1.33
CA ALA A 15 -13.31 2.63 2.33
C ALA A 15 -12.87 2.33 3.78
N LEU A 16 -12.39 1.11 4.04
CA LEU A 16 -11.95 0.65 5.37
C LEU A 16 -10.42 0.62 5.51
N LEU A 17 -9.69 0.89 4.42
CA LEU A 17 -8.23 0.87 4.44
C LEU A 17 -7.66 2.10 5.18
N PRO A 18 -6.65 1.91 6.05
CA PRO A 18 -5.90 3.04 6.60
C PRO A 18 -5.19 3.83 5.49
N THR A 19 -5.16 5.16 5.60
CA THR A 19 -4.41 6.02 4.68
C THR A 19 -2.91 5.70 4.68
N VAL A 20 -2.37 5.42 5.86
CA VAL A 20 -0.97 5.09 6.10
C VAL A 20 -0.91 3.81 6.93
N CYS A 21 -0.03 2.91 6.52
CA CYS A 21 0.38 1.73 7.29
C CYS A 21 1.88 1.80 7.58
N TRP A 22 2.39 0.86 8.37
CA TRP A 22 3.74 0.86 8.90
C TRP A 22 4.40 -0.48 8.60
N ARG A 23 5.41 -0.46 7.74
CA ARG A 23 6.19 -1.65 7.38
C ARG A 23 7.41 -1.75 8.27
N VAL A 24 7.58 -2.90 8.91
CA VAL A 24 8.85 -3.28 9.54
C VAL A 24 9.72 -4.03 8.52
N SER A 25 10.99 -3.70 8.45
CA SER A 25 11.99 -4.40 7.63
C SER A 25 13.24 -4.69 8.45
N HIS A 26 13.80 -5.89 8.29
CA HIS A 26 14.98 -6.40 8.99
C HIS A 26 15.76 -7.35 8.06
N GLY A 27 16.95 -7.79 8.47
CA GLY A 27 17.84 -8.61 7.61
C GLY A 27 17.26 -9.94 7.10
N ASN A 28 16.20 -10.45 7.72
CA ASN A 28 15.50 -11.68 7.30
C ASN A 28 14.13 -11.40 6.66
N SER A 29 13.79 -10.14 6.39
CA SER A 29 12.52 -9.83 5.75
C SER A 29 12.47 -10.42 4.33
N GLN A 30 11.36 -11.09 4.02
CA GLN A 30 11.18 -11.78 2.74
C GLN A 30 10.75 -10.83 1.61
N HIS A 31 11.64 -9.91 1.24
CA HIS A 31 11.44 -9.01 0.11
C HIS A 31 12.77 -8.68 -0.58
N THR A 32 12.70 -8.28 -1.84
CA THR A 32 13.80 -7.67 -2.57
C THR A 32 13.54 -6.18 -2.75
N ARG A 33 14.61 -5.41 -2.93
CA ARG A 33 14.52 -3.99 -3.30
C ARG A 33 15.15 -3.80 -4.66
N ASP A 34 14.39 -3.28 -5.61
CA ASP A 34 14.91 -2.90 -6.91
C ASP A 34 15.85 -1.69 -6.76
N ALA A 35 17.07 -1.81 -7.25
CA ALA A 35 18.11 -0.81 -7.05
C ALA A 35 17.87 0.50 -7.83
N LEU A 36 17.13 0.42 -8.95
CA LEU A 36 16.90 1.56 -9.84
C LEU A 36 15.67 2.38 -9.42
N THR A 37 14.57 1.68 -9.12
CA THR A 37 13.27 2.28 -8.82
C THR A 37 13.03 2.41 -7.32
N GLY A 38 13.78 1.69 -6.49
CA GLY A 38 13.56 1.61 -5.05
C GLY A 38 12.32 0.80 -4.65
N THR A 39 11.63 0.17 -5.59
CA THR A 39 10.44 -0.67 -5.35
C THR A 39 10.79 -1.84 -4.44
N LEU A 40 9.92 -2.11 -3.47
CA LEU A 40 9.98 -3.33 -2.66
C LEU A 40 9.11 -4.40 -3.29
N THR A 41 9.61 -5.61 -3.46
CA THR A 41 8.87 -6.73 -4.04
C THR A 41 8.90 -7.92 -3.10
N ALA A 42 7.76 -8.58 -2.89
CA ALA A 42 7.69 -9.80 -2.10
C ALA A 42 8.63 -10.86 -2.66
N ALA A 43 9.24 -11.69 -1.79
CA ALA A 43 10.25 -12.65 -2.23
C ALA A 43 9.71 -13.70 -3.24
N ALA A 44 8.42 -14.01 -3.18
CA ALA A 44 7.74 -14.80 -4.20
C ALA A 44 6.78 -13.92 -5.04
N ASN A 45 7.02 -13.82 -6.34
CA ASN A 45 6.05 -13.23 -7.26
C ASN A 45 5.04 -14.32 -7.68
N ASN A 46 4.04 -14.57 -6.84
CA ASN A 46 3.10 -15.68 -7.04
C ASN A 46 1.62 -15.30 -6.83
N THR A 47 1.25 -14.07 -7.20
CA THR A 47 -0.13 -13.57 -7.05
C THR A 47 -1.15 -14.39 -7.85
N SER A 48 -0.76 -14.94 -9.00
CA SER A 48 -1.60 -15.87 -9.77
C SER A 48 -1.90 -17.17 -9.02
N PHE A 49 -1.00 -17.66 -8.15
CA PHE A 49 -1.23 -18.84 -7.35
C PHE A 49 -2.24 -18.57 -6.22
N VAL A 50 -2.09 -17.49 -5.48
CA VAL A 50 -3.00 -17.17 -4.36
C VAL A 50 -4.40 -16.77 -4.84
N THR A 51 -4.53 -16.21 -6.05
CA THR A 51 -5.81 -15.86 -6.67
C THR A 51 -6.52 -17.04 -7.34
N SER A 52 -5.87 -18.21 -7.46
CA SER A 52 -6.44 -19.33 -8.23
C SER A 52 -7.47 -20.17 -7.47
N ASN A 53 -7.34 -20.32 -6.15
CA ASN A 53 -8.38 -20.94 -5.31
C ASN A 53 -8.14 -20.69 -3.80
N ARG A 54 -9.20 -20.93 -3.01
CA ARG A 54 -9.21 -20.78 -1.55
C ARG A 54 -8.14 -21.58 -0.82
N ALA A 55 -7.85 -22.81 -1.26
CA ALA A 55 -6.86 -23.67 -0.59
C ALA A 55 -5.44 -23.12 -0.75
N ARG A 56 -5.12 -22.58 -1.93
CA ARG A 56 -3.82 -21.94 -2.21
C ARG A 56 -3.64 -20.63 -1.46
N LEU A 57 -4.69 -19.80 -1.40
CA LEU A 57 -4.68 -18.61 -0.54
C LEU A 57 -4.43 -19.01 0.92
N ARG A 58 -5.18 -19.99 1.45
CA ARG A 58 -4.99 -20.50 2.81
C ARG A 58 -3.56 -20.96 3.06
N GLN A 59 -2.99 -21.75 2.15
CA GLN A 59 -1.63 -22.24 2.29
C GLN A 59 -0.62 -21.10 2.32
N ALA A 60 -0.72 -20.15 1.39
CA ALA A 60 0.20 -19.01 1.33
C ALA A 60 0.13 -18.13 2.60
N VAL A 61 -1.07 -17.95 3.18
CA VAL A 61 -1.23 -17.20 4.45
C VAL A 61 -0.61 -17.97 5.61
N VAL A 62 -0.84 -19.28 5.70
CA VAL A 62 -0.21 -20.12 6.74
C VAL A 62 1.31 -20.06 6.65
N ASP A 63 1.86 -20.20 5.45
CA ASP A 63 3.31 -20.15 5.22
C ASP A 63 3.89 -18.76 5.53
N HIS A 64 3.13 -17.68 5.29
CA HIS A 64 3.56 -16.32 5.63
C HIS A 64 3.58 -16.06 7.15
N LEU A 65 2.55 -16.53 7.85
CA LEU A 65 2.40 -16.30 9.29
C LEU A 65 3.35 -17.19 10.12
N ASP A 66 3.82 -18.31 9.57
CA ASP A 66 4.91 -19.07 10.15
C ASP A 66 6.25 -18.38 9.89
N TRP A 67 6.59 -17.42 10.75
CA TRP A 67 7.85 -16.69 10.72
C TRP A 67 9.12 -17.56 10.85
N ARG A 68 8.98 -18.83 11.25
CA ARG A 68 10.09 -19.81 11.27
C ARG A 68 10.24 -20.54 9.94
N SER A 69 9.25 -20.41 9.05
CA SER A 69 9.31 -20.93 7.70
C SER A 69 10.28 -20.11 6.85
N TYR A 70 11.15 -20.83 6.14
CA TYR A 70 12.02 -20.23 5.12
C TYR A 70 11.35 -20.18 3.74
N VAL A 71 10.05 -20.51 3.65
CA VAL A 71 9.30 -20.44 2.39
C VAL A 71 9.15 -18.98 1.99
N PRO A 72 9.60 -18.58 0.78
CA PRO A 72 9.43 -17.23 0.29
C PRO A 72 7.95 -16.87 0.15
N SER A 73 7.56 -15.76 0.75
CA SER A 73 6.19 -15.28 0.74
C SER A 73 5.91 -14.33 -0.42
N CYS A 74 4.66 -14.36 -0.90
CA CYS A 74 4.12 -13.41 -1.86
C CYS A 74 3.45 -12.19 -1.20
N PHE A 75 3.54 -12.07 0.13
CA PHE A 75 2.96 -10.98 0.88
C PHE A 75 4.03 -10.08 1.51
N LEU A 76 3.70 -8.80 1.57
CA LEU A 76 4.40 -7.78 2.33
C LEU A 76 3.49 -7.39 3.51
N SER A 77 3.90 -7.76 4.72
CA SER A 77 3.21 -7.36 5.94
C SER A 77 3.43 -5.86 6.24
N VAL A 78 2.35 -5.20 6.65
CA VAL A 78 2.31 -3.82 7.17
C VAL A 78 1.33 -3.74 8.33
N PHE A 79 1.49 -2.76 9.21
CA PHE A 79 0.62 -2.55 10.36
C PHE A 79 -0.18 -1.24 10.22
N SER A 80 -1.48 -1.21 10.55
CA SER A 80 -2.25 0.04 10.58
C SER A 80 -1.73 1.03 11.63
N GLU A 81 -1.23 0.51 12.75
CA GLU A 81 -0.76 1.29 13.90
C GLU A 81 0.76 1.26 14.02
N GLU A 82 1.40 2.44 14.14
CA GLU A 82 2.85 2.57 14.31
C GLU A 82 3.32 1.81 15.55
N GLN A 83 2.58 1.93 16.65
CA GLN A 83 2.92 1.29 17.91
C GLN A 83 2.86 -0.25 17.81
N SER A 84 1.99 -0.79 16.95
CA SER A 84 1.95 -2.23 16.66
C SER A 84 3.17 -2.67 15.88
N ALA A 85 3.59 -1.90 14.86
CA ALA A 85 4.85 -2.13 14.15
C ALA A 85 6.07 -2.09 15.10
N ILE A 86 6.15 -1.09 15.99
CA ILE A 86 7.24 -0.98 16.99
C ILE A 86 7.25 -2.18 17.94
N ARG A 87 6.08 -2.56 18.47
CA ARG A 87 5.98 -3.73 19.36
C ARG A 87 6.43 -5.00 18.64
N TRP A 88 6.01 -5.21 17.40
CA TRP A 88 6.44 -6.36 16.61
C TRP A 88 7.95 -6.34 16.37
N ALA A 89 8.49 -5.19 15.95
CA ALA A 89 9.92 -4.97 15.75
C ALA A 89 10.75 -5.30 17.01
N SER A 90 10.25 -4.95 18.19
CA SER A 90 10.92 -5.22 19.48
C SER A 90 11.03 -6.70 19.83
N THR A 91 10.25 -7.58 19.20
CA THR A 91 10.36 -9.04 19.39
C THR A 91 11.49 -9.67 18.58
N LEU A 92 12.07 -8.92 17.63
CA LEU A 92 13.17 -9.40 16.80
C LEU A 92 14.47 -9.35 17.62
N ILE A 93 15.11 -10.51 17.79
CA ILE A 93 16.17 -10.73 18.78
C ILE A 93 17.50 -10.01 18.45
N SER A 94 17.70 -9.52 17.22
CA SER A 94 18.88 -8.72 16.85
C SER A 94 18.82 -8.26 15.39
N GLY A 95 19.37 -7.08 15.12
CA GLY A 95 19.70 -6.60 13.78
C GLY A 95 19.19 -5.20 13.48
N ASP A 96 19.63 -4.65 12.35
CA ASP A 96 19.12 -3.38 11.84
C ASP A 96 17.66 -3.53 11.45
N VAL A 97 16.77 -2.99 12.30
CA VAL A 97 15.34 -2.92 12.02
C VAL A 97 15.01 -1.51 11.56
N THR A 98 14.26 -1.40 10.46
CA THR A 98 13.74 -0.13 9.97
C THR A 98 12.22 -0.18 9.95
N ILE A 99 11.60 0.91 10.40
CA ILE A 99 10.16 1.13 10.26
C ILE A 99 9.97 2.18 9.15
N THR A 100 9.10 1.88 8.19
CA THR A 100 8.84 2.73 7.03
C THR A 100 7.33 2.92 6.88
N PRO A 101 6.82 4.15 6.74
CA PRO A 101 5.42 4.38 6.51
C PRO A 101 5.09 4.06 5.05
N VAL A 102 3.89 3.52 4.84
CA VAL A 102 3.39 3.05 3.54
C VAL A 102 2.08 3.77 3.26
N ILE A 103 2.07 4.63 2.24
CA ILE A 103 0.89 5.39 1.81
C ILE A 103 0.05 4.49 0.90
N ILE A 104 -1.08 3.99 1.41
CA ILE A 104 -1.91 2.99 0.72
C ILE A 104 -2.52 3.55 -0.58
N ALA A 105 -2.92 4.82 -0.58
CA ALA A 105 -3.48 5.50 -1.76
C ALA A 105 -2.50 5.59 -2.96
N MET A 106 -1.21 5.32 -2.75
CA MET A 106 -0.18 5.35 -3.81
C MET A 106 0.07 3.96 -4.44
N LEU A 107 -0.59 2.91 -3.95
CA LEU A 107 -0.50 1.56 -4.50
C LEU A 107 -1.27 1.45 -5.83
N SER A 108 -1.00 0.38 -6.58
CA SER A 108 -1.76 0.10 -7.80
C SER A 108 -3.22 -0.27 -7.43
N PRO A 109 -4.24 0.14 -8.20
CA PRO A 109 -5.63 -0.31 -7.98
C PRO A 109 -5.80 -1.83 -8.01
N ASP A 110 -4.91 -2.54 -8.71
CA ASP A 110 -4.92 -4.00 -8.80
C ASP A 110 -4.26 -4.69 -7.60
N THR A 111 -3.71 -3.92 -6.65
CA THR A 111 -3.04 -4.46 -5.46
C THR A 111 -4.07 -5.07 -4.53
N LEU A 112 -3.90 -6.36 -4.22
CA LEU A 112 -4.75 -7.02 -3.22
C LEU A 112 -4.20 -6.74 -1.82
N ILE A 113 -5.08 -6.24 -0.96
CA ILE A 113 -4.79 -5.94 0.44
C ILE A 113 -5.77 -6.74 1.30
N PHE A 114 -5.23 -7.45 2.29
CA PHE A 114 -6.01 -8.31 3.18
C PHE A 114 -5.79 -7.88 4.63
N ASP A 115 -6.88 -7.72 5.38
CA ASP A 115 -6.84 -7.64 6.84
C ASP A 115 -6.55 -9.04 7.37
N VAL A 116 -5.46 -9.22 8.13
CA VAL A 116 -5.03 -10.56 8.56
C VAL A 116 -6.02 -11.19 9.52
N GLU A 117 -6.67 -10.41 10.39
CA GLU A 117 -7.64 -10.93 11.36
C GLU A 117 -8.87 -11.47 10.63
N GLU A 118 -9.46 -10.68 9.75
CA GLU A 118 -10.62 -11.08 8.95
C GLU A 118 -10.26 -12.23 7.99
N LEU A 119 -9.09 -12.16 7.35
CA LEU A 119 -8.61 -13.19 6.43
C LEU A 119 -8.43 -14.54 7.15
N CYS A 120 -7.82 -14.53 8.34
CA CYS A 120 -7.63 -15.73 9.15
C CYS A 120 -8.97 -16.34 9.58
N GLU A 121 -9.92 -15.50 10.02
CA GLU A 121 -11.28 -15.96 10.37
C GLU A 121 -11.97 -16.60 9.16
N LYS A 122 -12.02 -15.89 8.03
CA LYS A 122 -12.65 -16.37 6.80
C LYS A 122 -12.03 -17.67 6.30
N LEU A 123 -10.72 -17.83 6.45
CA LEU A 123 -10.01 -19.01 6.00
C LEU A 123 -10.04 -20.14 7.02
N GLY A 124 -10.31 -19.88 8.30
CA GLY A 124 -10.24 -20.84 9.41
C GLY A 124 -8.82 -21.13 9.89
N ILE A 125 -7.96 -20.11 9.91
CA ILE A 125 -6.57 -20.16 10.37
C ILE A 125 -6.52 -19.58 11.79
N PRO A 126 -6.05 -20.32 12.81
CA PRO A 126 -5.89 -19.75 14.14
C PRO A 126 -4.67 -18.81 14.16
N ASN A 127 -4.89 -17.52 14.36
CA ASN A 127 -3.82 -16.55 14.60
C ASN A 127 -4.21 -15.63 15.77
N ARG A 128 -3.32 -15.49 16.76
CA ARG A 128 -3.52 -14.62 17.94
C ARG A 128 -2.82 -13.27 17.83
N TYR A 129 -1.99 -13.11 16.80
CA TYR A 129 -1.12 -11.95 16.61
C TYR A 129 -1.47 -11.15 15.34
N SER A 130 -2.68 -11.34 14.80
CA SER A 130 -3.15 -10.75 13.55
C SER A 130 -3.63 -9.30 13.65
N ARG A 131 -3.83 -8.79 14.87
CA ARG A 131 -4.44 -7.47 15.06
C ARG A 131 -3.54 -6.39 14.45
N ASP A 132 -4.18 -5.46 13.75
CA ASP A 132 -3.56 -4.33 13.05
C ASP A 132 -2.68 -4.73 11.85
N GLU A 133 -2.56 -6.02 11.51
CA GLU A 133 -1.71 -6.47 10.41
C GLU A 133 -2.50 -6.58 9.09
N PHE A 134 -1.89 -6.07 8.01
CA PHE A 134 -2.38 -6.18 6.65
C PHE A 134 -1.34 -6.86 5.76
N LEU A 135 -1.80 -7.71 4.85
CA LEU A 135 -0.97 -8.34 3.82
C LEU A 135 -1.19 -7.64 2.49
N ILE A 136 -0.11 -7.13 1.91
CA ILE A 136 -0.10 -6.52 0.57
C ILE A 136 0.57 -7.48 -0.41
N THR A 137 -0.04 -7.69 -1.57
CA THR A 137 0.53 -8.54 -2.63
C THR A 137 1.56 -7.82 -3.49
N ASP A 138 2.44 -8.59 -4.10
CA ASP A 138 3.41 -8.18 -5.12
C ASP A 138 4.48 -7.19 -4.68
N SER A 139 4.13 -5.90 -4.58
CA SER A 139 5.13 -4.84 -4.45
C SER A 139 4.61 -3.56 -3.82
N LEU A 140 5.52 -2.83 -3.18
CA LEU A 140 5.33 -1.45 -2.73
C LEU A 140 6.22 -0.53 -3.59
N PRO A 141 5.63 0.28 -4.48
CA PRO A 141 6.42 1.20 -5.29
C PRO A 141 7.11 2.24 -4.40
N TYR A 142 8.28 2.72 -4.79
CA TYR A 142 9.04 3.67 -3.95
C TYR A 142 8.22 4.91 -3.54
N LYS A 143 7.38 5.43 -4.44
CA LYS A 143 6.49 6.58 -4.16
C LYS A 143 5.49 6.35 -3.02
N SER A 144 5.18 5.09 -2.68
CA SER A 144 4.31 4.77 -1.55
C SER A 144 5.08 4.64 -0.24
N LEU A 145 6.42 4.69 -0.26
CA LEU A 145 7.26 4.57 0.92
C LEU A 145 7.69 5.97 1.39
N GLY A 146 7.40 6.31 2.65
CA GLY A 146 7.95 7.53 3.24
C GLY A 146 9.35 7.34 3.80
N HIS A 147 9.76 8.28 4.66
CA HIS A 147 11.08 8.26 5.28
C HIS A 147 11.28 7.01 6.16
N ARG A 148 12.47 6.41 6.13
CA ARG A 148 12.76 5.20 6.93
C ARG A 148 13.36 5.59 8.26
N TRP A 149 12.82 5.05 9.34
CA TRP A 149 13.37 5.24 10.68
C TRP A 149 14.11 3.98 11.12
N PRO A 150 15.43 4.04 11.33
CA PRO A 150 16.13 2.96 11.99
C PRO A 150 15.68 2.91 13.45
N LEU A 151 15.25 1.74 13.91
CA LEU A 151 14.95 1.54 15.32
C LEU A 151 16.28 1.26 16.03
N GLN A 152 16.85 2.28 16.69
CA GLN A 152 18.06 2.11 17.48
C GLN A 152 17.77 1.22 18.70
N GLU A 153 18.70 0.32 19.01
CA GLU A 153 18.64 -0.57 20.17
C GLU A 153 18.49 0.26 21.46
N GLY A 154 17.37 0.09 22.18
CA GLY A 154 17.07 0.85 23.41
C GLY A 154 16.38 2.20 23.23
N ALA A 155 15.96 2.57 22.01
CA ALA A 155 15.19 3.80 21.79
C ALA A 155 13.77 3.69 22.41
N ALA A 156 13.42 4.65 23.26
CA ALA A 156 12.04 4.84 23.72
C ALA A 156 11.11 5.15 22.53
N PRO A 157 9.78 4.95 22.66
CA PRO A 157 8.82 5.31 21.60
C PRO A 157 9.07 6.75 21.16
N LEU A 158 9.27 6.94 19.85
CA LEU A 158 9.55 8.24 19.23
C LEU A 158 8.38 9.19 19.50
N LYS A 159 8.47 10.00 20.57
CA LYS A 159 7.43 10.99 20.90
C LYS A 159 7.58 12.33 20.20
N ASP A 160 8.70 12.59 19.50
CA ASP A 160 9.05 13.98 19.14
C ASP A 160 9.74 14.19 17.78
N PHE A 161 9.64 13.26 16.82
CA PHE A 161 10.22 13.48 15.49
C PHE A 161 9.16 13.78 14.45
N GLY A 162 8.81 15.07 14.28
CA GLY A 162 8.34 15.70 13.03
C GLY A 162 7.23 15.02 12.20
N LEU A 163 6.58 13.99 12.72
CA LEU A 163 5.64 13.14 12.02
C LEU A 163 4.38 13.92 11.63
N LEU A 164 4.06 14.95 12.42
CA LEU A 164 2.97 15.87 12.16
C LEU A 164 3.18 16.65 10.87
N ASP A 165 4.41 17.06 10.53
CA ASP A 165 4.63 17.88 9.32
C ASP A 165 4.43 17.04 8.05
N ASP A 166 4.98 15.82 7.99
CA ASP A 166 4.82 14.94 6.82
C ASP A 166 3.39 14.39 6.70
N ILE A 167 2.75 14.02 7.81
CA ILE A 167 1.35 13.57 7.80
C ILE A 167 0.41 14.73 7.47
N GLU A 168 0.64 15.95 7.98
CA GLU A 168 -0.15 17.13 7.64
C GLU A 168 0.06 17.54 6.18
N ILE A 169 1.29 17.40 5.64
CA ILE A 169 1.55 17.57 4.21
C ILE A 169 0.80 16.51 3.39
N ILE A 170 0.83 15.24 3.79
CA ILE A 170 0.13 14.15 3.10
C ILE A 170 -1.39 14.32 3.18
N GLN A 171 -1.93 14.72 4.33
CA GLN A 171 -3.36 15.03 4.52
C GLN A 171 -3.79 16.23 3.68
N ARG A 172 -3.01 17.33 3.68
CA ARG A 172 -3.26 18.50 2.82
C ARG A 172 -3.22 18.15 1.34
N LEU A 173 -2.28 17.30 0.92
CA LEU A 173 -2.22 16.82 -0.46
C LEU A 173 -3.45 15.97 -0.81
N ASN A 174 -3.91 15.12 0.12
CA ASN A 174 -5.11 14.31 -0.09
C ASN A 174 -6.37 15.16 -0.18
N ASP A 175 -6.52 16.16 0.68
CA ASP A 175 -7.63 17.12 0.65
C ASP A 175 -7.65 17.95 -0.65
N GLN A 176 -6.48 18.40 -1.12
CA GLN A 176 -6.36 19.11 -2.40
C GLN A 176 -6.75 18.24 -3.60
N VAL A 177 -6.40 16.95 -3.57
CA VAL A 177 -6.79 15.98 -4.60
C VAL A 177 -8.31 15.79 -4.58
N GLN A 178 -8.92 15.58 -3.42
CA GLN A 178 -10.38 15.41 -3.29
C GLN A 178 -11.16 16.67 -3.68
N GLN A 179 -10.65 17.87 -3.37
CA GLN A 179 -11.23 19.14 -3.81
C GLN A 179 -11.17 19.34 -5.33
N ARG A 180 -10.09 18.90 -5.98
CA ARG A 180 -9.97 18.94 -7.45
C ARG A 180 -10.94 17.97 -8.13
N PHE A 181 -11.13 16.78 -7.57
CA PHE A 181 -12.07 15.80 -8.13
C PHE A 181 -13.54 16.18 -7.91
N SER A 182 -13.87 16.85 -6.82
CA SER A 182 -15.23 17.39 -6.58
C SER A 182 -15.54 18.61 -7.46
N PHE A 183 -14.55 19.44 -7.81
CA PHE A 183 -14.72 20.54 -8.78
C PHE A 183 -15.00 20.05 -10.21
N VAL A 184 -14.44 18.91 -10.61
CA VAL A 184 -14.69 18.30 -11.94
C VAL A 184 -16.09 17.68 -12.01
N ARG A 185 -16.63 17.13 -10.91
CA ARG A 185 -18.00 16.59 -10.87
C ARG A 185 -19.08 17.67 -10.76
N GLY A 186 -18.75 18.89 -10.32
CA GLY A 186 -19.69 19.99 -10.14
C GLY A 186 -20.01 20.82 -11.39
N ASN A 187 -19.27 20.67 -12.50
CA ASN A 187 -19.39 21.52 -13.68
C ASN A 187 -19.87 20.78 -14.94
N SER A 188 -20.73 19.77 -14.80
CA SER A 188 -21.49 19.21 -15.91
C SER A 188 -22.89 19.81 -15.97
N THR A 189 -22.98 21.12 -16.18
CA THR A 189 -24.16 21.74 -16.79
C THR A 189 -23.72 22.42 -18.08
N ALA A 190 -24.22 21.88 -19.18
CA ALA A 190 -24.00 22.31 -20.54
C ALA A 190 -24.09 23.83 -20.67
N HIS A 191 -23.08 24.48 -21.28
CA HIS A 191 -23.22 25.70 -22.06
C HIS A 191 -22.10 25.73 -23.11
N THR A 192 -22.50 25.69 -24.37
CA THR A 192 -21.68 25.99 -25.54
C THR A 192 -21.18 27.43 -25.44
N GLY A 193 -19.95 27.61 -24.97
CA GLY A 193 -19.33 28.92 -24.86
C GLY A 193 -17.82 28.77 -24.80
N ARG A 194 -17.15 29.13 -25.89
CA ARG A 194 -15.69 29.18 -26.00
C ARG A 194 -15.16 30.13 -24.91
N ARG A 195 -14.48 29.60 -23.90
CA ARG A 195 -13.72 30.40 -22.93
C ARG A 195 -12.24 30.01 -23.02
N GLU A 196 -11.43 30.95 -23.48
CA GLU A 196 -9.98 30.90 -23.31
C GLU A 196 -9.66 31.00 -21.83
N VAL A 197 -8.99 29.99 -21.29
CA VAL A 197 -8.34 30.06 -19.98
C VAL A 197 -6.92 30.53 -20.23
N ARG A 198 -6.62 31.80 -19.88
CA ARG A 198 -5.25 32.29 -19.85
C ARG A 198 -4.54 31.73 -18.62
N CYS A 199 -3.66 30.76 -18.83
CA CYS A 199 -2.64 30.39 -17.86
C CYS A 199 -1.44 31.33 -18.00
N VAL A 200 -1.06 32.01 -16.92
CA VAL A 200 0.24 32.68 -16.79
C VAL A 200 1.20 31.66 -16.18
N GLY A 201 2.20 31.24 -16.95
CA GLY A 201 3.25 30.29 -16.52
C GLY A 201 3.37 29.08 -17.45
N ALA A 202 4.32 29.18 -18.39
CA ALA A 202 4.68 28.28 -19.49
C ALA A 202 4.46 26.75 -19.33
N ALA A 203 3.43 26.25 -20.03
CA ALA A 203 3.55 25.22 -21.09
C ALA A 203 2.19 25.15 -21.81
N ARG A 204 2.17 25.38 -23.13
CA ARG A 204 0.94 25.30 -23.93
C ARG A 204 0.75 23.86 -24.38
N TYR A 205 -0.36 23.24 -23.98
CA TYR A 205 -0.83 21.97 -24.54
C TYR A 205 -2.19 22.20 -25.18
N ASP A 206 -2.31 21.97 -26.48
CA ASP A 206 -3.59 21.89 -27.15
C ASP A 206 -4.09 20.45 -27.10
N ILE A 207 -5.21 20.24 -26.42
CA ILE A 207 -5.90 18.95 -26.36
C ILE A 207 -7.10 19.02 -27.30
N HIS A 208 -7.06 18.30 -28.41
CA HIS A 208 -8.22 18.01 -29.23
C HIS A 208 -8.88 16.72 -28.77
N VAL A 209 -10.12 16.81 -28.30
CA VAL A 209 -10.92 15.65 -27.90
C VAL A 209 -11.66 15.14 -29.14
N GLY A 210 -11.06 14.17 -29.83
CA GLY A 210 -11.64 13.49 -30.98
C GLY A 210 -10.70 12.41 -31.52
N THR A 211 -10.95 11.16 -31.12
CA THR A 211 -10.42 9.88 -31.64
C THR A 211 -9.02 9.93 -32.28
N GLY A 212 -7.98 9.69 -31.47
CA GLY A 212 -6.63 9.37 -31.94
C GLY A 212 -5.57 10.35 -31.44
N VAL A 213 -4.74 9.92 -30.50
CA VAL A 213 -3.61 10.72 -30.00
C VAL A 213 -2.41 10.53 -30.93
N SER A 214 -1.89 11.62 -31.48
CA SER A 214 -0.58 11.67 -32.15
C SER A 214 0.28 12.72 -31.46
N ILE A 215 1.48 12.34 -31.04
CA ILE A 215 2.44 13.21 -30.36
C ILE A 215 3.54 13.55 -31.37
N ARG A 216 3.77 14.85 -31.63
CA ARG A 216 5.01 15.32 -32.25
C ARG A 216 5.72 16.26 -31.28
N HIS A 217 7.01 16.01 -31.10
CA HIS A 217 7.91 16.89 -30.36
C HIS A 217 8.36 18.04 -31.27
N PHE A 218 8.40 19.25 -30.71
CA PHE A 218 9.24 20.35 -31.19
C PHE A 218 10.48 20.41 -30.31
#